data_AF-A0A5C0UGJ1-F1
#
_entry.id   AF-A0A5C0UGJ1-F1
#
_cell.length_a   1.000
_cell.length_b   1.000
_cell.length_c   1.000
_cell.angle_alpha   90.00
_cell.angle_beta   90.00
_cell.angle_gamma   90.00
#
_symmetry.space_group_name_H-M   'P 1'
#
loop_
_entity.id
_entity.type
_entity.pdbx_description
1 polymer ?
#
loop_
_entity_poly.entity_id
_entity_poly.type
_entity_poly.pdbx_seq_one_letter_code
_entity_poly.pdbx_strand_id
1 'polypeptide(L)'
;MHLVFFVISNWKGFLRPNFEQDLNVFLKQNKIDNITNIFAVPFVSLNMLNEVFSYHKKSIYTYSEQKNNPTAEDSNIFLSAQNSNYVGKNSTGNISSSMLKDLCTHILCGHSETRSEKYSLSEHAIDIITNNLIPIIFVENHLELYKLIENKSFIKSLSDKQINKLTVILEPKHYIGKASAAPIHELEEDFKQIKNLLKERNIEGKVCYGGSLNKENIWPYVDLFDGICFGRFSLSTDFFPTIYEISSYLKNNKYQNSNKSLDSNTYKNKQDLLNDNSLTKENHNTAKNLTNNKSQNTEARDK
;
A
#
# COMPACT_ATOMS: atom_id res chain seq x y z
N MET A 1 2.32 -10.82 -6.75
CA MET A 1 1.30 -10.09 -5.98
C MET A 1 0.99 -8.80 -6.74
N HIS A 2 -0.23 -8.59 -7.22
CA HIS A 2 -0.58 -7.29 -7.83
C HIS A 2 -0.43 -6.22 -6.74
N LEU A 3 0.54 -5.30 -6.88
CA LEU A 3 0.67 -4.13 -6.01
C LEU A 3 -0.55 -3.24 -6.25
N VAL A 4 -1.61 -3.47 -5.49
CA VAL A 4 -2.79 -2.60 -5.43
C VAL A 4 -2.46 -1.44 -4.50
N PHE A 5 -2.65 -0.22 -5.01
CA PHE A 5 -2.43 1.03 -4.29
C PHE A 5 -3.72 1.44 -3.58
N PHE A 6 -3.63 1.94 -2.34
CA PHE A 6 -4.82 2.28 -1.56
C PHE A 6 -5.14 3.76 -1.69
N VAL A 7 -6.39 4.09 -1.98
CA VAL A 7 -6.93 5.44 -1.86
C VAL A 7 -8.02 5.40 -0.79
N ILE A 8 -7.74 6.04 0.33
CA ILE A 8 -8.66 6.13 1.46
C ILE A 8 -9.18 7.55 1.51
N SER A 9 -10.47 7.75 1.77
CA SER A 9 -11.06 9.07 1.94
C SER A 9 -11.78 9.18 3.27
N ASN A 10 -11.27 10.01 4.17
CA ASN A 10 -11.96 10.40 5.39
C ASN A 10 -12.79 11.67 5.14
N TRP A 11 -14.10 11.51 5.01
CA TRP A 11 -15.02 12.63 4.77
C TRP A 11 -15.21 13.54 5.98
N LYS A 12 -14.69 13.16 7.15
CA LYS A 12 -14.95 13.86 8.42
C LYS A 12 -16.46 14.06 8.64
N GLY A 13 -16.88 15.19 9.21
CA GLY A 13 -18.29 15.51 9.43
C GLY A 13 -19.08 15.95 8.19
N PHE A 14 -18.59 15.73 6.96
CA PHE A 14 -19.26 16.21 5.74
C PHE A 14 -20.04 15.10 5.04
N LEU A 15 -21.24 15.45 4.56
CA LEU A 15 -22.03 14.63 3.65
C LEU A 15 -21.73 15.01 2.21
N ARG A 16 -21.75 14.04 1.29
CA ARG A 16 -21.72 14.27 -0.16
C ARG A 16 -23.01 13.75 -0.80
N PRO A 17 -24.07 14.57 -0.91
CA PRO A 17 -25.38 14.12 -1.36
C PRO A 17 -25.39 13.56 -2.80
N ASN A 18 -24.49 14.05 -3.68
CA ASN A 18 -24.38 13.57 -5.07
C ASN A 18 -23.31 12.48 -5.26
N PHE A 19 -22.75 11.94 -4.16
CA PHE A 19 -21.61 11.02 -4.25
C PHE A 19 -21.91 9.76 -5.06
N GLU A 20 -23.12 9.20 -4.96
CA GLU A 20 -23.51 8.06 -5.78
C GLU A 20 -23.44 8.37 -7.28
N GLN A 21 -23.96 9.53 -7.69
CA GLN A 21 -23.93 9.95 -9.10
C GLN A 21 -22.49 10.14 -9.57
N ASP A 22 -21.68 10.85 -8.78
CA ASP A 22 -20.26 11.09 -9.09
C ASP A 22 -19.47 9.78 -9.18
N LEU A 23 -19.69 8.87 -8.22
CA LEU A 23 -19.07 7.54 -8.21
C LEU A 23 -19.50 6.75 -9.45
N ASN A 24 -20.77 6.83 -9.85
CA ASN A 24 -21.29 6.10 -11.01
C ASN A 24 -20.72 6.59 -12.32
N VAL A 25 -20.58 7.90 -12.48
CA VAL A 25 -19.89 8.51 -13.62
C VAL A 25 -18.44 8.03 -13.65
N PHE A 26 -17.75 8.11 -12.52
CA PHE A 26 -16.35 7.71 -12.39
C PHE A 26 -16.11 6.23 -12.73
N LEU A 27 -16.92 5.32 -12.19
CA LEU A 27 -16.78 3.87 -12.41
C LEU A 27 -17.14 3.44 -13.83
N LYS A 28 -18.13 4.09 -14.47
CA LYS A 28 -18.48 3.80 -15.87
C LYS A 28 -17.41 4.24 -16.85
N GLN A 29 -16.78 5.38 -16.59
CA GLN A 29 -15.81 5.99 -17.49
C GLN A 29 -14.42 5.35 -17.40
N ASN A 30 -14.07 4.75 -16.25
CA ASN A 30 -12.69 4.37 -15.97
C ASN A 30 -12.56 2.93 -15.46
N LYS A 31 -11.82 2.08 -16.18
CA LYS A 31 -11.42 0.75 -15.69
C LYS A 31 -10.23 0.86 -14.74
N ILE A 32 -10.52 0.95 -13.44
CA ILE A 32 -9.51 1.07 -12.37
C ILE A 32 -9.45 -0.25 -11.60
N ASP A 33 -8.46 -1.07 -11.95
CA ASP A 33 -8.19 -2.41 -11.40
C ASP A 33 -6.97 -2.45 -10.46
N ASN A 34 -6.18 -1.38 -10.43
CA ASN A 34 -4.93 -1.28 -9.68
C ASN A 34 -5.01 -0.38 -8.43
N ILE A 35 -6.18 0.17 -8.12
CA ILE A 35 -6.43 0.97 -6.92
C ILE A 35 -7.56 0.34 -6.12
N THR A 36 -7.36 0.18 -4.81
CA THR A 36 -8.41 -0.08 -3.84
C THR A 36 -8.89 1.24 -3.26
N ASN A 37 -10.17 1.54 -3.42
CA ASN A 37 -10.81 2.74 -2.88
C ASN A 37 -11.56 2.41 -1.59
N ILE A 38 -11.31 3.15 -0.51
CA ILE A 38 -11.96 2.96 0.79
C ILE A 38 -12.57 4.28 1.24
N PHE A 39 -13.89 4.34 1.32
CA PHE A 39 -14.62 5.55 1.70
C PHE A 39 -15.01 5.50 3.17
N ALA A 40 -14.33 6.30 4.00
CA ALA A 40 -14.67 6.51 5.41
C ALA A 40 -15.67 7.66 5.56
N VAL A 41 -16.94 7.29 5.71
CA VAL A 41 -18.10 8.19 5.64
C VAL A 41 -18.75 8.40 7.01
N PRO A 42 -19.50 9.50 7.21
CA PRO A 42 -20.29 9.69 8.43
C PRO A 42 -21.23 8.50 8.68
N PHE A 43 -21.43 8.14 9.95
CA PHE A 43 -22.29 7.01 10.33
C PHE A 43 -23.68 7.08 9.70
N VAL A 44 -24.28 8.28 9.66
CA VAL A 44 -25.60 8.52 9.07
C VAL A 44 -25.67 8.19 7.57
N SER A 45 -24.54 8.13 6.88
CA SER A 45 -24.46 7.79 5.45
C SER A 45 -24.13 6.32 5.20
N LEU A 46 -23.67 5.57 6.21
CA LEU A 46 -23.18 4.20 6.02
C LEU A 46 -24.25 3.28 5.45
N ASN A 47 -25.46 3.27 6.03
CA ASN A 47 -26.51 2.37 5.56
C ASN A 47 -26.93 2.67 4.12
N MET A 48 -27.19 3.95 3.81
CA MET A 48 -27.57 4.39 2.46
C MET A 48 -26.50 4.02 1.43
N LEU A 49 -25.22 4.29 1.74
CA LEU A 49 -24.14 3.97 0.81
C LEU A 49 -23.88 2.46 0.72
N ASN A 50 -24.12 1.69 1.78
CA ASN A 50 -24.00 0.23 1.72
C ASN A 50 -25.00 -0.37 0.72
N GLU A 51 -26.22 0.15 0.68
CA GLU A 51 -27.24 -0.26 -0.30
C GLU A 51 -26.82 0.08 -1.74
N VAL A 52 -26.35 1.31 -1.97
CA VAL A 52 -25.80 1.76 -3.25
C VAL A 52 -24.65 0.85 -3.70
N PHE A 53 -23.68 0.59 -2.83
CA PHE A 53 -22.50 -0.21 -3.16
C PHE A 53 -22.89 -1.67 -3.40
N SER A 54 -23.87 -2.20 -2.68
CA SER A 54 -24.41 -3.54 -2.90
C SER A 54 -25.08 -3.67 -4.28
N TYR A 55 -25.81 -2.63 -4.72
CA TYR A 55 -26.36 -2.55 -6.07
C TYR A 55 -25.26 -2.47 -7.15
N HIS A 56 -24.20 -1.69 -6.90
CA HIS A 56 -23.06 -1.62 -7.82
C HIS A 56 -22.29 -2.93 -7.93
N LYS A 57 -22.06 -3.61 -6.81
CA LYS A 57 -21.49 -4.96 -6.82
C LYS A 57 -22.35 -5.89 -7.69
N LYS A 58 -23.67 -5.92 -7.48
CA LYS A 58 -24.62 -6.71 -8.29
C LYS A 58 -24.63 -6.35 -9.78
N SER A 59 -24.54 -5.08 -10.14
CA SER A 59 -24.52 -4.65 -11.56
C SER A 59 -23.18 -4.92 -12.24
N ILE A 60 -22.05 -4.83 -11.52
CA ILE A 60 -20.75 -5.32 -11.97
C ILE A 60 -20.80 -6.85 -12.16
N TYR A 61 -21.50 -7.58 -11.28
CA TYR A 61 -21.75 -9.01 -11.45
C TYR A 61 -22.55 -9.32 -12.72
N THR A 62 -23.60 -8.56 -13.03
CA THR A 62 -24.41 -8.83 -14.23
C THR A 62 -23.65 -8.56 -15.54
N TYR A 63 -22.67 -7.64 -15.53
CA TYR A 63 -21.82 -7.38 -16.71
C TYR A 63 -20.68 -8.41 -16.86
N SER A 64 -20.28 -9.06 -15.75
CA SER A 64 -19.24 -10.10 -15.74
C SER A 64 -19.78 -11.53 -15.91
N GLU A 65 -21.09 -11.75 -15.97
CA GLU A 65 -21.66 -13.05 -16.39
C GLU A 65 -21.29 -13.45 -17.84
N GLN A 66 -20.72 -12.53 -18.64
CA GLN A 66 -20.07 -12.89 -19.91
C GLN A 66 -18.64 -13.48 -19.73
N LYS A 67 -18.13 -13.57 -18.51
CA LYS A 67 -16.86 -14.21 -18.13
C LYS A 67 -16.98 -14.90 -16.75
N ASN A 68 -17.45 -16.14 -16.74
CA ASN A 68 -17.28 -17.20 -15.73
C ASN A 68 -16.89 -16.76 -14.29
N ASN A 69 -17.88 -16.82 -13.37
CA ASN A 69 -17.77 -16.81 -11.90
C ASN A 69 -17.06 -15.60 -11.25
N PRO A 70 -17.76 -14.46 -11.15
CA PRO A 70 -17.32 -13.35 -10.31
C PRO A 70 -17.72 -13.55 -8.83
N THR A 71 -16.79 -13.37 -7.90
CA THR A 71 -17.02 -13.50 -6.44
C THR A 71 -17.08 -12.11 -5.79
N ALA A 72 -17.64 -12.01 -4.56
CA ALA A 72 -17.69 -10.81 -3.70
C ALA A 72 -16.35 -10.03 -3.57
N GLU A 73 -15.26 -10.62 -4.04
CA GLU A 73 -13.85 -10.19 -3.96
C GLU A 73 -13.40 -9.34 -5.17
N ASP A 74 -14.21 -9.21 -6.23
CA ASP A 74 -13.86 -8.43 -7.43
C ASP A 74 -14.09 -6.91 -7.31
N SER A 75 -14.63 -6.42 -6.19
CA SER A 75 -14.85 -4.99 -5.99
C SER A 75 -13.63 -4.33 -5.31
N ASN A 76 -12.93 -3.45 -6.04
CA ASN A 76 -11.87 -2.59 -5.50
C ASN A 76 -12.39 -1.38 -4.71
N ILE A 77 -13.58 -1.51 -4.11
CA ILE A 77 -14.31 -0.40 -3.51
C ILE A 77 -14.95 -0.88 -2.21
N PHE A 78 -14.63 -0.17 -1.13
CA PHE A 78 -15.02 -0.52 0.23
C PHE A 78 -15.58 0.69 0.98
N LEU A 79 -16.49 0.41 1.91
CA LEU A 79 -16.93 1.38 2.91
C LEU A 79 -16.19 1.16 4.22
N SER A 80 -15.94 2.27 4.90
CA SER A 80 -15.32 2.34 6.22
C SER A 80 -16.14 3.23 7.13
N ALA A 81 -16.22 2.89 8.42
CA ALA A 81 -16.69 3.82 9.43
C ALA A 81 -15.53 4.73 9.89
N GLN A 82 -15.85 5.96 10.30
CA GLN A 82 -14.84 6.93 10.74
C GLN A 82 -14.34 6.71 12.17
N ASN A 83 -15.10 5.97 12.99
CA ASN A 83 -14.73 5.60 14.35
C ASN A 83 -15.69 4.53 14.88
N SER A 84 -15.31 3.88 15.98
CA SER A 84 -16.21 3.09 16.81
C SER A 84 -15.86 3.23 18.28
N ASN A 85 -16.84 3.09 19.16
CA ASN A 85 -16.62 3.11 20.58
C ASN A 85 -16.29 1.69 21.08
N TYR A 86 -15.06 1.51 21.55
CA TYR A 86 -14.55 0.28 22.15
C TYR A 86 -14.73 0.26 23.69
N VAL A 87 -15.07 1.39 24.31
CA VAL A 87 -15.27 1.56 25.76
C VAL A 87 -16.76 1.69 26.08
N GLY A 88 -17.32 0.79 26.91
CA GLY A 88 -18.74 0.86 27.26
C GLY A 88 -19.66 0.55 26.06
N LYS A 89 -19.35 -0.58 25.40
CA LYS A 89 -20.05 -1.11 24.22
C LYS A 89 -21.58 -1.11 24.43
N ASN A 90 -22.33 -0.68 23.42
CA ASN A 90 -23.81 -0.64 23.40
C ASN A 90 -24.47 0.34 24.39
N SER A 91 -23.81 1.45 24.71
CA SER A 91 -24.43 2.56 25.45
C SER A 91 -25.21 3.49 24.50
N THR A 92 -26.30 4.09 25.00
CA THR A 92 -27.14 5.03 24.23
C THR A 92 -26.30 6.16 23.62
N GLY A 93 -26.45 6.37 22.31
CA GLY A 93 -25.72 7.41 21.56
C GLY A 93 -24.32 7.03 21.08
N ASN A 94 -23.81 5.85 21.47
CA ASN A 94 -22.52 5.34 21.00
C ASN A 94 -22.70 4.32 19.87
N ILE A 95 -21.70 4.24 18.99
CA ILE A 95 -21.65 3.30 17.88
C ILE A 95 -20.59 2.24 18.22
N SER A 96 -20.97 0.97 18.36
CA SER A 96 -20.03 -0.13 18.61
C SER A 96 -19.56 -0.78 17.30
N SER A 97 -18.38 -1.42 17.31
CA SER A 97 -17.87 -2.17 16.14
C SER A 97 -18.83 -3.25 15.67
N SER A 98 -19.54 -3.91 16.59
CA SER A 98 -20.50 -4.97 16.25
C SER A 98 -21.69 -4.47 15.44
N MET A 99 -22.10 -3.20 15.60
CA MET A 99 -23.15 -2.57 14.78
C MET A 99 -22.69 -2.29 13.34
N LEU A 100 -21.38 -2.19 13.13
CA LEU A 100 -20.80 -1.74 11.87
C LEU A 100 -20.44 -2.90 10.91
N LYS A 101 -20.38 -4.13 11.41
CA LYS A 101 -19.95 -5.32 10.64
C LYS A 101 -20.80 -5.59 9.38
N ASP A 102 -22.07 -5.22 9.42
CA ASP A 102 -23.02 -5.43 8.32
C ASP A 102 -23.14 -4.19 7.41
N LEU A 103 -22.48 -3.08 7.77
CA LEU A 103 -22.53 -1.79 7.07
C LEU A 103 -21.23 -1.42 6.37
N CYS A 104 -20.10 -1.96 6.83
CA CYS A 104 -18.78 -1.62 6.32
C CYS A 104 -17.79 -2.77 6.52
N THR A 105 -16.60 -2.63 5.96
CA THR A 105 -15.52 -3.63 6.08
C THR A 105 -14.32 -3.13 6.88
N HIS A 106 -14.18 -1.81 6.96
CA HIS A 106 -13.07 -1.14 7.61
C HIS A 106 -13.56 -0.15 8.67
N ILE A 107 -12.71 0.17 9.64
CA ILE A 107 -12.95 1.26 10.60
C ILE A 107 -11.65 2.04 10.75
N LEU A 108 -11.72 3.39 10.70
CA LEU A 108 -10.57 4.21 11.07
C LEU A 108 -10.29 4.06 12.57
N CYS A 109 -9.07 3.68 12.90
CA CYS A 109 -8.63 3.40 14.25
C CYS A 109 -7.56 4.42 14.67
N GLY A 110 -7.87 5.22 15.68
CA GLY A 110 -6.91 6.12 16.30
C GLY A 110 -6.62 7.38 15.50
N HIS A 111 -7.59 7.85 14.70
CA HIS A 111 -7.48 9.16 14.06
C HIS A 111 -7.29 10.25 15.11
N SER A 112 -6.37 11.18 14.88
CA SER A 112 -5.96 12.21 15.84
C SER A 112 -7.14 13.01 16.41
N GLU A 113 -8.09 13.40 15.57
CA GLU A 113 -9.33 14.12 15.95
C GLU A 113 -10.28 13.32 16.88
N THR A 114 -10.06 12.01 17.05
CA THR A 114 -10.92 11.13 17.88
C THR A 114 -10.25 10.64 19.16
N ARG A 115 -8.95 10.90 19.34
CA ARG A 115 -8.20 10.42 20.51
C ARG A 115 -8.56 11.26 21.74
N SER A 116 -9.07 10.60 22.78
CA SER A 116 -9.16 11.17 24.13
C SER A 116 -7.87 10.94 24.91
N GLU A 117 -7.70 11.59 26.07
CA GLU A 117 -6.55 11.36 26.95
C GLU A 117 -6.40 9.90 27.40
N LYS A 118 -7.51 9.16 27.48
CA LYS A 118 -7.56 7.75 27.88
C LYS A 118 -7.62 6.80 26.67
N TYR A 119 -7.32 7.30 25.47
CA TYR A 119 -7.42 6.51 24.25
C TYR A 119 -6.38 5.38 24.23
N SER A 120 -6.82 4.17 23.89
CA SER A 120 -5.99 2.98 23.79
C SER A 120 -6.08 2.43 22.36
N LEU A 121 -5.02 2.66 21.58
CA LEU A 121 -4.95 2.22 20.18
C LEU A 121 -5.09 0.70 20.06
N SER A 122 -4.46 -0.05 20.96
CA SER A 122 -4.54 -1.50 20.97
C SER A 122 -5.93 -2.02 21.30
N GLU A 123 -6.63 -1.43 22.27
CA GLU A 123 -7.97 -1.89 22.63
C GLU A 123 -8.99 -1.62 21.52
N HIS A 124 -8.90 -0.44 20.89
CA HIS A 124 -9.77 -0.13 19.75
C HIS A 124 -9.48 -1.07 18.57
N ALA A 125 -8.21 -1.29 18.22
CA ALA A 125 -7.85 -2.21 17.15
C ALA A 125 -8.32 -3.64 17.43
N ILE A 126 -8.15 -4.15 18.65
CA ILE A 126 -8.66 -5.46 19.07
C ILE A 126 -10.19 -5.53 18.96
N ASP A 127 -10.91 -4.49 19.38
CA ASP A 127 -12.37 -4.45 19.28
C ASP A 127 -12.84 -4.53 17.82
N ILE A 128 -12.20 -3.79 16.91
CA ILE A 128 -12.50 -3.86 15.47
C ILE A 128 -12.23 -5.28 14.93
N ILE A 129 -11.05 -5.83 15.22
CA ILE A 129 -10.60 -7.15 14.72
C ILE A 129 -11.53 -8.27 15.20
N THR A 130 -11.88 -8.28 16.49
CA THR A 130 -12.73 -9.31 17.10
C THR A 130 -14.18 -9.27 16.61
N ASN A 131 -14.61 -8.15 16.02
CA ASN A 131 -15.90 -8.02 15.33
C ASN A 131 -15.82 -8.30 13.82
N ASN A 132 -14.74 -8.95 13.35
CA ASN A 132 -14.49 -9.31 11.95
C ASN A 132 -14.39 -8.11 10.99
N LEU A 133 -13.98 -6.95 11.49
CA LEU A 133 -13.70 -5.76 10.71
C LEU A 133 -12.18 -5.55 10.56
N ILE A 134 -11.78 -4.67 9.64
CA ILE A 134 -10.38 -4.37 9.34
C ILE A 134 -10.02 -2.97 9.87
N PRO A 135 -9.09 -2.84 10.84
CA PRO A 135 -8.69 -1.53 11.32
C PRO A 135 -7.77 -0.82 10.29
N ILE A 136 -8.05 0.45 10.04
CA ILE A 136 -7.16 1.40 9.35
C ILE A 136 -6.48 2.23 10.45
N ILE A 137 -5.26 1.87 10.80
CA ILE A 137 -4.57 2.28 12.02
C ILE A 137 -3.79 3.57 11.77
N PHE A 138 -4.18 4.66 12.40
CA PHE A 138 -3.45 5.93 12.35
C PHE A 138 -2.35 5.94 13.41
N VAL A 139 -1.13 6.24 12.98
CA VAL A 139 0.04 6.40 13.85
C VAL A 139 0.73 7.73 13.56
N GLU A 140 1.21 8.38 14.62
CA GLU A 140 1.97 9.63 14.48
C GLU A 140 3.42 9.39 14.04
N ASN A 141 3.96 8.20 14.28
CA ASN A 141 5.34 7.78 13.97
C ASN A 141 5.47 6.25 14.13
N HIS A 142 6.66 5.71 13.83
CA HIS A 142 6.94 4.27 13.97
C HIS A 142 6.83 3.75 15.41
N LEU A 143 7.08 4.56 16.44
CA LEU A 143 7.06 4.13 17.85
C LEU A 143 5.64 3.77 18.31
N GLU A 144 4.61 4.45 17.80
CA GLU A 144 3.22 4.09 18.11
C GLU A 144 2.86 2.71 17.53
N LEU A 145 3.27 2.43 16.30
CA LEU A 145 3.08 1.11 15.70
C LEU A 145 3.87 0.04 16.45
N TYR A 146 5.13 0.34 16.83
CA TYR A 146 5.94 -0.57 17.64
C TYR A 146 5.22 -0.97 18.93
N LYS A 147 4.71 0.00 19.69
CA LYS A 147 3.95 -0.27 20.93
C LYS A 147 2.71 -1.13 20.69
N LEU A 148 2.00 -0.89 19.59
CA LEU A 148 0.83 -1.68 19.21
C LEU A 148 1.21 -3.12 18.88
N ILE A 149 2.26 -3.32 18.09
CA ILE A 149 2.77 -4.63 17.69
C ILE A 149 3.35 -5.40 18.88
N GLU A 150 3.97 -4.74 19.85
CA GLU A 150 4.45 -5.38 21.09
C GLU A 150 3.31 -5.79 22.03
N ASN A 151 2.09 -5.29 21.80
CA ASN A 151 0.93 -5.72 22.58
C ASN A 151 0.53 -7.16 22.20
N LYS A 152 0.85 -8.11 23.08
CA LYS A 152 0.54 -9.54 22.90
C LYS A 152 -0.94 -9.81 22.63
N SER A 153 -1.86 -9.05 23.23
CA SER A 153 -3.29 -9.22 23.00
C SER A 153 -3.69 -8.79 21.60
N PHE A 154 -3.08 -7.72 21.08
CA PHE A 154 -3.29 -7.28 19.70
C PHE A 154 -2.79 -8.33 18.72
N ILE A 155 -1.55 -8.79 18.87
CA ILE A 155 -0.99 -9.84 17.99
C ILE A 155 -1.81 -11.12 18.05
N LYS A 156 -2.25 -11.55 19.25
CA LYS A 156 -3.11 -12.73 19.40
C LYS A 156 -4.49 -12.54 18.76
N SER A 157 -4.99 -11.30 18.69
CA SER A 157 -6.28 -11.01 18.05
C SER A 157 -6.21 -11.09 16.51
N LEU A 158 -5.03 -10.88 15.92
CA LEU A 158 -4.84 -10.99 14.48
C LEU A 158 -4.99 -12.45 14.05
N SER A 159 -6.04 -12.74 13.28
CA SER A 159 -6.13 -14.00 12.55
C SER A 159 -5.16 -14.02 11.36
N ASP A 160 -4.80 -15.21 10.87
CA ASP A 160 -3.98 -15.39 9.66
C ASP A 160 -4.55 -14.64 8.44
N LYS A 161 -5.88 -14.42 8.40
CA LYS A 161 -6.55 -13.65 7.33
C LYS A 161 -6.45 -12.14 7.49
N GLN A 162 -6.36 -11.63 8.72
CA GLN A 162 -6.32 -10.19 9.02
C GLN A 162 -4.89 -9.66 9.07
N ILE A 163 -3.90 -10.51 9.34
CA ILE A 163 -2.49 -10.11 9.37
C ILE A 163 -2.04 -9.49 8.04
N ASN A 164 -2.55 -9.99 6.92
CA ASN A 164 -2.27 -9.48 5.57
C ASN A 164 -3.17 -8.31 5.14
N LYS A 165 -4.01 -7.80 6.05
CA LYS A 165 -4.99 -6.73 5.75
C LYS A 165 -4.78 -5.48 6.59
N LEU A 166 -3.75 -5.43 7.43
CA LEU A 166 -3.46 -4.25 8.23
C LEU A 166 -3.08 -3.08 7.33
N THR A 167 -3.78 -1.96 7.51
CA THR A 167 -3.46 -0.70 6.85
C THR A 167 -3.02 0.29 7.90
N VAL A 168 -1.81 0.82 7.78
CA VAL A 168 -1.23 1.81 8.67
C VAL A 168 -1.20 3.15 7.95
N ILE A 169 -1.76 4.19 8.57
CA ILE A 169 -1.69 5.57 8.10
C ILE A 169 -0.63 6.30 8.94
N LEU A 170 0.46 6.71 8.31
CA LEU A 170 1.43 7.62 8.93
C LEU A 170 0.90 9.05 8.81
N GLU A 171 0.60 9.67 9.94
CA GLU A 171 0.11 11.05 10.04
C GLU A 171 0.92 11.81 11.11
N PRO A 172 2.05 12.44 10.75
CA PRO A 172 2.93 13.07 11.73
C PRO A 172 2.25 14.21 12.48
N LYS A 173 2.37 14.19 13.80
CA LYS A 173 1.70 15.14 14.71
C LYS A 173 1.86 16.60 14.31
N HIS A 174 3.07 16.99 13.89
CA HIS A 174 3.38 18.37 13.52
C HIS A 174 2.63 18.88 12.28
N TYR A 175 2.03 18.01 11.48
CA TYR A 175 1.33 18.37 10.24
C TYR A 175 -0.18 18.12 10.29
N ILE A 176 -0.70 17.64 11.42
CA ILE A 176 -2.13 17.47 11.63
C ILE A 176 -2.82 18.84 11.58
N GLY A 177 -3.87 18.93 10.75
CA GLY A 177 -4.64 20.16 10.56
C GLY A 177 -3.93 21.27 9.78
N LYS A 178 -2.66 21.11 9.40
CA LYS A 178 -1.97 22.06 8.54
C LYS A 178 -2.47 21.96 7.10
N ALA A 179 -2.33 23.06 6.36
CA ALA A 179 -2.63 23.08 4.93
C ALA A 179 -1.58 22.33 4.09
N SER A 180 -0.35 22.23 4.60
CA SER A 180 0.77 21.59 3.93
C SER A 180 0.98 20.15 4.39
N ALA A 181 1.37 19.29 3.47
CA ALA A 181 1.89 17.96 3.78
C ALA A 181 3.31 18.05 4.38
N ALA A 182 3.70 16.99 5.09
CA ALA A 182 5.03 16.82 5.66
C ALA A 182 6.03 16.54 4.52
N PRO A 183 7.19 17.22 4.46
CA PRO A 183 8.22 16.93 3.47
C PRO A 183 8.62 15.45 3.48
N ILE A 184 8.89 14.87 2.31
CA ILE A 184 9.23 13.44 2.17
C ILE A 184 10.41 13.03 3.06
N HIS A 185 11.47 13.83 3.12
CA HIS A 185 12.64 13.54 3.94
C HIS A 185 12.35 13.45 5.45
N GLU A 186 11.28 14.10 5.94
CA GLU A 186 10.83 13.97 7.33
C GLU A 186 10.02 12.68 7.58
N LEU A 187 9.55 12.02 6.52
CA LEU A 187 8.74 10.80 6.59
C LEU A 187 9.53 9.51 6.34
N GLU A 188 10.65 9.60 5.63
CA GLU A 188 11.42 8.44 5.15
C GLU A 188 11.82 7.49 6.29
N GLU A 189 12.29 8.03 7.41
CA GLU A 189 12.72 7.23 8.54
C GLU A 189 11.55 6.49 9.18
N ASP A 190 10.46 7.20 9.50
CA ASP A 190 9.24 6.59 10.05
C ASP A 190 8.66 5.54 9.10
N PHE A 191 8.58 5.84 7.80
CA PHE A 191 8.09 4.92 6.79
C PHE A 191 8.94 3.64 6.75
N LYS A 192 10.27 3.78 6.68
CA LYS A 192 11.19 2.64 6.65
C LYS A 192 11.08 1.79 7.91
N GLN A 193 11.03 2.42 9.07
CA GLN A 193 10.89 1.70 10.34
C GLN A 193 9.55 0.98 10.42
N ILE A 194 8.44 1.60 10.01
CA ILE A 194 7.13 0.95 9.93
C ILE A 194 7.19 -0.28 9.00
N LYS A 195 7.75 -0.15 7.79
CA LYS A 195 7.87 -1.29 6.85
C LYS A 195 8.72 -2.41 7.43
N ASN A 196 9.80 -2.09 8.13
CA ASN A 196 10.66 -3.08 8.79
C ASN A 196 9.90 -3.80 9.92
N LEU A 197 9.19 -3.07 10.77
CA LEU A 197 8.41 -3.66 11.88
C LEU A 197 7.34 -4.63 11.37
N LEU A 198 6.61 -4.25 10.31
CA LEU A 198 5.64 -5.13 9.68
C LEU A 198 6.31 -6.40 9.12
N LYS A 199 7.44 -6.24 8.43
CA LYS A 199 8.21 -7.37 7.87
C LYS A 199 8.73 -8.32 8.94
N GLU A 200 9.31 -7.80 10.02
CA GLU A 200 9.86 -8.60 11.14
C GLU A 200 8.79 -9.44 11.85
N ARG A 201 7.53 -9.03 11.76
CA ARG A 201 6.39 -9.74 12.33
C ARG A 201 5.62 -10.58 11.31
N ASN A 202 6.13 -10.69 10.08
CA ASN A 202 5.47 -11.36 8.94
C ASN A 202 4.06 -10.82 8.68
N ILE A 203 3.89 -9.51 8.84
CA ILE A 203 2.64 -8.79 8.58
C ILE A 203 2.71 -8.19 7.18
N GLU A 204 1.90 -8.71 6.25
CA GLU A 204 1.77 -8.13 4.90
C GLU A 204 0.83 -6.90 4.93
N GLY A 205 1.25 -5.84 5.61
CA GLY A 205 0.50 -4.61 5.76
C GLY A 205 0.76 -3.56 4.67
N LYS A 206 -0.17 -2.63 4.52
CA LYS A 206 -0.06 -1.43 3.68
C LYS A 206 0.33 -0.23 4.54
N VAL A 207 1.29 0.57 4.08
CA VAL A 207 1.68 1.81 4.75
C VAL A 207 1.28 2.97 3.85
N CYS A 208 0.33 3.77 4.31
CA CYS A 208 -0.22 4.90 3.58
C CYS A 208 0.12 6.21 4.30
N TYR A 209 0.03 7.33 3.57
CA TYR A 209 0.23 8.66 4.14
C TYR A 209 -1.10 9.39 4.38
N GLY A 210 -1.26 10.03 5.55
CA GLY A 210 -2.50 10.70 5.97
C GLY A 210 -2.51 12.22 5.98
N GLY A 211 -1.51 12.88 5.39
CA GLY A 211 -1.40 14.35 5.47
C GLY A 211 -2.28 15.14 4.49
N SER A 212 -2.08 16.45 4.48
CA SER A 212 -2.83 17.39 3.62
C SER A 212 -2.36 17.32 2.16
N LEU A 213 -2.89 16.34 1.43
CA LEU A 213 -2.64 16.11 0.01
C LEU A 213 -3.68 16.77 -0.89
N ASN A 214 -3.23 17.19 -2.07
CA ASN A 214 -4.04 17.68 -3.20
C ASN A 214 -3.40 17.25 -4.53
N LYS A 215 -4.02 17.58 -5.67
CA LYS A 215 -3.51 17.18 -6.99
C LYS A 215 -2.10 17.74 -7.29
N GLU A 216 -1.73 18.87 -6.70
CA GLU A 216 -0.46 19.53 -6.96
C GLU A 216 0.72 18.87 -6.24
N ASN A 217 0.51 18.31 -5.04
CA ASN A 217 1.60 17.85 -4.18
C ASN A 217 1.67 16.32 -3.97
N ILE A 218 0.76 15.55 -4.55
CA ILE A 218 0.54 14.14 -4.22
C ILE A 218 1.62 13.18 -4.73
N TRP A 219 2.26 13.49 -5.85
CA TRP A 219 3.09 12.54 -6.61
C TRP A 219 4.26 11.96 -5.81
N PRO A 220 5.05 12.76 -5.06
CA PRO A 220 6.12 12.20 -4.22
C PRO A 220 5.63 11.18 -3.18
N TYR A 221 4.39 11.33 -2.70
CA TYR A 221 3.79 10.40 -1.73
C TYR A 221 3.26 9.14 -2.41
N VAL A 222 2.74 9.26 -3.64
CA VAL A 222 2.34 8.10 -4.46
C VAL A 222 3.56 7.21 -4.79
N ASP A 223 4.72 7.81 -4.99
CA ASP A 223 5.96 7.07 -5.27
C ASP A 223 6.54 6.36 -4.04
N LEU A 224 6.32 6.91 -2.84
CA LEU A 224 6.88 6.38 -1.59
C LEU A 224 5.96 5.37 -0.90
N PHE A 225 4.66 5.66 -0.79
CA PHE A 225 3.73 4.90 0.04
C PHE A 225 2.96 3.83 -0.72
N ASP A 226 2.38 2.86 0.00
CA ASP A 226 1.48 1.85 -0.57
C ASP A 226 0.07 2.41 -0.85
N GLY A 227 -0.18 3.64 -0.40
CA GLY A 227 -1.46 4.32 -0.52
C GLY A 227 -1.47 5.70 0.13
N ILE A 228 -2.62 6.36 0.05
CA ILE A 228 -2.87 7.70 0.57
C ILE A 228 -4.23 7.75 1.26
N CYS A 229 -4.33 8.58 2.28
CA CYS A 229 -5.57 8.90 2.97
C CYS A 229 -5.88 10.39 2.83
N PHE A 230 -6.89 10.71 2.04
CA PHE A 230 -7.35 12.08 1.85
C PHE A 230 -8.34 12.48 2.94
N GLY A 231 -8.15 13.68 3.50
CA GLY A 231 -9.16 14.38 4.28
C GLY A 231 -10.06 15.24 3.38
N ARG A 232 -9.97 16.56 3.54
CA ARG A 232 -10.81 17.55 2.84
C ARG A 232 -10.80 17.43 1.31
N PHE A 233 -9.66 17.07 0.72
CA PHE A 233 -9.56 16.94 -0.74
C PHE A 233 -10.53 15.90 -1.32
N SER A 234 -10.90 14.88 -0.53
CA SER A 234 -11.88 13.87 -0.94
C SER A 234 -13.29 14.40 -1.19
N LEU A 235 -13.58 15.62 -0.75
CA LEU A 235 -14.86 16.28 -0.95
C LEU A 235 -14.89 17.14 -2.23
N SER A 236 -13.73 17.38 -2.85
CA SER A 236 -13.60 18.23 -4.03
C SER A 236 -14.09 17.56 -5.32
N THR A 237 -14.34 18.37 -6.34
CA THR A 237 -14.66 17.89 -7.71
C THR A 237 -13.46 17.21 -8.37
N ASP A 238 -12.24 17.59 -7.97
CA ASP A 238 -10.99 17.06 -8.54
C ASP A 238 -10.61 15.70 -7.97
N PHE A 239 -11.30 15.24 -6.91
CA PHE A 239 -10.97 14.00 -6.23
C PHE A 239 -10.99 12.77 -7.15
N PHE A 240 -12.10 12.52 -7.85
CA PHE A 240 -12.21 11.38 -8.76
C PHE A 240 -11.26 11.47 -9.97
N PRO A 241 -11.13 12.62 -10.66
CA PRO A 241 -10.08 12.82 -11.66
C PRO A 241 -8.68 12.46 -11.16
N THR A 242 -8.30 12.91 -9.96
CA THR A 242 -6.99 12.57 -9.37
C THR A 242 -6.81 11.07 -9.13
N ILE A 243 -7.85 10.34 -8.71
CA ILE A 243 -7.76 8.87 -8.58
C ILE A 243 -7.45 8.22 -9.93
N TYR A 244 -8.08 8.70 -11.01
CA TYR A 244 -7.81 8.18 -12.35
C TYR A 244 -6.37 8.48 -12.81
N GLU A 245 -5.88 9.69 -12.54
CA GLU A 245 -4.50 10.07 -12.85
C GLU A 245 -3.49 9.19 -12.10
N ILE A 246 -3.72 8.94 -10.80
CA ILE A 246 -2.91 8.00 -9.99
C ILE A 246 -2.94 6.60 -10.60
N SER A 247 -4.12 6.10 -10.98
CA SER A 247 -4.26 4.76 -11.59
C SER A 247 -3.43 4.66 -12.87
N SER A 248 -3.52 5.67 -13.73
CA SER A 248 -2.79 5.75 -15.00
C SER A 248 -1.29 5.85 -14.79
N TYR A 249 -0.85 6.71 -13.87
CA TYR A 249 0.56 6.87 -13.49
C TYR A 249 1.18 5.55 -13.01
N LEU A 250 0.51 4.86 -12.10
CA LEU A 250 0.98 3.59 -11.55
C LEU A 250 1.03 2.46 -12.60
N LYS A 251 0.09 2.44 -13.56
CA LYS A 251 0.14 1.49 -14.69
C LYS A 251 1.36 1.76 -15.54
N ASN A 252 1.59 3.01 -15.94
CA ASN A 252 2.71 3.40 -16.79
C ASN A 252 4.07 3.10 -16.14
N ASN A 253 4.24 3.41 -14.85
CA ASN A 253 5.48 3.11 -14.13
C ASN A 253 5.73 1.60 -13.98
N LYS A 254 4.68 0.79 -13.80
CA LYS A 254 4.82 -0.67 -13.82
C LYS A 254 5.34 -1.16 -15.18
N TYR A 255 4.78 -0.67 -16.29
CA TYR A 255 5.25 -1.02 -17.64
C TYR A 255 6.72 -0.64 -17.87
N GLN A 256 7.15 0.54 -17.42
CA GLN A 256 8.54 0.97 -17.56
C GLN A 256 9.51 0.13 -16.72
N ASN A 257 9.13 -0.22 -15.50
CA ASN A 257 9.96 -1.06 -14.62
C ASN A 257 10.03 -2.52 -15.10
N SER A 258 8.96 -3.06 -15.70
CA SER A 258 9.00 -4.40 -16.32
C SER A 258 9.86 -4.43 -17.58
N ASN A 259 9.89 -3.36 -18.38
CA ASN A 259 10.74 -3.30 -19.58
C ASN A 259 12.23 -3.14 -19.22
N LYS A 260 12.57 -2.36 -18.18
CA LYS A 260 13.95 -2.27 -17.67
C LYS A 260 14.48 -3.60 -17.10
N SER A 261 13.63 -4.42 -16.49
CA SER A 261 14.05 -5.76 -16.01
C SER A 261 14.21 -6.78 -17.14
N LEU A 262 13.45 -6.65 -18.23
CA LEU A 262 13.62 -7.44 -19.46
C LEU A 262 14.91 -7.07 -20.21
N ASP A 263 15.22 -5.77 -20.33
CA ASP A 263 16.45 -5.32 -20.98
C ASP A 263 17.70 -5.75 -20.20
N SER A 264 17.69 -5.63 -18.86
CA SER A 264 18.83 -6.06 -18.02
C SER A 264 19.07 -7.58 -18.03
N ASN A 265 18.03 -8.40 -18.20
CA ASN A 265 18.19 -9.85 -18.43
C ASN A 265 18.75 -10.17 -19.82
N THR A 266 18.50 -9.32 -20.81
CA THR A 266 19.07 -9.46 -22.16
C THR A 266 20.57 -9.15 -22.17
N TYR A 267 21.04 -8.23 -21.31
CA TYR A 267 22.47 -7.98 -21.11
C TYR A 267 23.18 -9.08 -20.30
N LYS A 268 22.53 -9.66 -19.28
CA LYS A 268 23.10 -10.82 -18.54
C LYS A 268 23.27 -12.06 -19.40
N ASN A 269 22.24 -12.42 -20.20
CA ASN A 269 22.34 -13.58 -21.10
C ASN A 269 23.44 -13.43 -22.16
N LYS A 270 23.76 -12.20 -22.58
CA LYS A 270 24.84 -11.95 -23.54
C LYS A 270 26.24 -12.08 -22.92
N GLN A 271 26.35 -11.88 -21.60
CA GLN A 271 27.61 -11.99 -20.87
C GLN A 271 27.91 -13.43 -20.43
N ASP A 272 26.86 -14.22 -20.14
CA ASP A 272 26.98 -15.66 -19.89
C ASP A 272 27.31 -16.45 -21.18
N LEU A 273 26.77 -16.04 -22.34
CA LEU A 273 27.13 -16.60 -23.66
C LEU A 273 28.56 -16.25 -24.13
N LEU A 274 29.21 -15.23 -23.54
CA LEU A 274 30.59 -14.86 -23.84
C LEU A 274 31.62 -15.58 -22.94
N ASN A 275 31.20 -16.10 -21.79
CA ASN A 275 32.08 -16.79 -20.84
C ASN A 275 32.17 -18.31 -21.07
N ASP A 276 31.31 -18.90 -21.91
CA ASP A 276 31.28 -20.35 -22.18
C ASP A 276 32.16 -20.80 -23.38
N ASN A 277 32.90 -19.88 -24.03
CA ASN A 277 33.81 -20.20 -25.14
C ASN A 277 35.28 -20.33 -24.72
N SER A 278 35.57 -20.95 -23.57
CA SER A 278 36.94 -21.27 -23.12
C SER A 278 37.21 -22.78 -23.00
N LEU A 279 36.75 -23.57 -23.98
CA LEU A 279 37.15 -24.96 -24.16
C LEU A 279 37.65 -25.18 -25.60
N THR A 280 38.89 -24.79 -25.88
CA THR A 280 39.72 -25.37 -26.98
C THR A 280 41.18 -24.97 -26.81
N LYS A 281 41.89 -25.56 -25.83
CA LYS A 281 43.36 -25.69 -25.87
C LYS A 281 43.81 -26.98 -25.19
N GLU A 282 43.49 -28.12 -25.81
CA GLU A 282 44.34 -29.30 -25.75
C GLU A 282 44.68 -29.67 -27.19
N ASN A 283 45.96 -29.47 -27.56
CA ASN A 283 46.73 -30.23 -28.54
C ASN A 283 47.94 -29.40 -28.99
N HIS A 284 49.07 -29.59 -28.32
CA HIS A 284 50.33 -29.98 -28.96
C HIS A 284 51.45 -29.99 -27.92
N ASN A 285 51.62 -31.14 -27.29
CA ASN A 285 52.85 -31.52 -26.61
C ASN A 285 53.42 -32.72 -27.37
N THR A 286 54.18 -32.47 -28.44
CA THR A 286 55.09 -33.45 -29.08
C THR A 286 55.87 -32.78 -30.20
N ALA A 287 57.02 -32.17 -29.87
CA ALA A 287 58.18 -32.18 -30.76
C ALA A 287 59.42 -31.63 -30.04
N LYS A 288 60.37 -32.54 -29.81
CA LYS A 288 61.83 -32.36 -29.88
C LYS A 288 62.53 -31.68 -28.70
N ASN A 289 62.91 -32.54 -27.74
CA ASN A 289 64.33 -32.72 -27.42
C ASN A 289 65.13 -32.95 -28.72
N LEU A 290 66.09 -32.09 -29.04
CA LEU A 290 67.33 -32.39 -29.80
C LEU A 290 68.16 -31.11 -29.93
N THR A 291 69.47 -31.22 -29.66
CA THR A 291 70.57 -30.23 -29.79
C THR A 291 70.63 -29.22 -28.62
N ASN A 292 71.51 -29.34 -27.61
CA ASN A 292 72.95 -29.63 -27.53
C ASN A 292 73.85 -28.63 -28.28
N ASN A 293 74.62 -27.87 -27.48
CA ASN A 293 75.85 -27.12 -27.78
C ASN A 293 75.82 -25.98 -28.81
N LYS A 294 76.06 -24.74 -28.35
CA LYS A 294 77.30 -23.98 -28.63
C LYS A 294 77.34 -22.57 -28.00
N SER A 295 78.52 -22.24 -27.44
CA SER A 295 79.20 -20.92 -27.33
C SER A 295 78.50 -19.77 -26.59
N GLN A 296 78.98 -19.30 -25.43
CA GLN A 296 80.17 -18.44 -25.17
C GLN A 296 80.08 -17.01 -25.73
N ASN A 297 80.32 -16.05 -24.80
CA ASN A 297 80.73 -14.65 -24.94
C ASN A 297 79.70 -13.70 -25.61
N THR A 298 79.43 -12.48 -25.11
CA THR A 298 80.34 -11.40 -24.69
C THR A 298 79.63 -10.37 -23.77
N GLU A 299 80.42 -9.77 -22.86
CA GLU A 299 80.42 -8.34 -22.43
C GLU A 299 79.19 -7.80 -21.66
N ALA A 300 79.25 -7.35 -20.41
CA ALA A 300 80.14 -6.41 -19.71
C ALA A 300 80.28 -5.04 -20.40
N ARG A 301 79.48 -4.04 -19.98
CA ARG A 301 79.97 -2.80 -19.34
C ARG A 301 78.91 -1.69 -19.21
N ASP A 302 79.12 -0.94 -18.13
CA ASP A 302 78.89 0.49 -17.92
C ASP A 302 77.54 1.00 -17.37
N LYS A 303 77.63 1.27 -16.05
CA LYS A 303 77.10 2.40 -15.26
C LYS A 303 75.61 2.49 -14.94
#